data_AF-A0A9C8NWH4-F1
#
_entry.id   AF-A0A9C8NWH4-F1
#
_cell.length_a   1.000
_cell.length_b   1.000
_cell.length_c   1.000
_cell.angle_alpha   90.00
_cell.angle_beta   90.00
_cell.angle_gamma   90.00
#
_symmetry.space_group_name_H-M   'P 1'
#
loop_
_entity.id
_entity.type
_entity.pdbx_description
1 polymer ?
#
loop_
_entity_poly.entity_id
_entity_poly.type
_entity_poly.pdbx_seq_one_letter_code
_entity_poly.pdbx_strand_id
1 'polypeptide(L)' 'MIALVLATQREAQPLIDALGASRVADAPVELFRFAAAGPRPVGLIVVSGMGKARAAEATEYVIDHCAVTDVLSVGICG' A
#
# COMPACT_ATOMS: atom_id res chain seq x y z
N MET A 1 -1.65 -0.29 -12.13
CA MET A 1 -1.78 0.40 -10.83
C MET A 1 -0.69 -0.16 -9.93
N ILE A 2 0.02 0.66 -9.16
CA ILE A 2 1.14 0.19 -8.33
C ILE A 2 0.67 0.07 -6.88
N ALA A 3 1.06 -1.00 -6.18
CA ALA A 3 0.91 -1.13 -4.73
C ALA A 3 2.26 -1.06 -4.02
N LEU A 4 2.37 -0.19 -3.03
CA LEU A 4 3.48 -0.11 -2.09
C LEU A 4 3.07 -0.85 -0.81
N VAL A 5 3.74 -1.97 -0.50
CA VAL A 5 3.45 -2.79 0.69
C VAL A 5 4.51 -2.50 1.75
N LEU A 6 4.07 -2.01 2.90
CA LEU A 6 4.92 -1.66 4.05
C LEU A 6 4.43 -2.39 5.30
N ALA A 7 5.35 -2.74 6.20
CA ALA A 7 5.00 -3.55 7.37
C ALA A 7 4.31 -2.72 8.45
N THR A 8 4.64 -1.43 8.57
CA THR A 8 4.16 -0.59 9.67
C THR A 8 3.62 0.75 9.22
N GLN A 9 2.70 1.31 10.01
CA GLN A 9 2.19 2.67 9.80
C GLN A 9 3.32 3.71 9.80
N ARG A 10 4.34 3.53 10.65
CA ARG A 10 5.49 4.44 10.73
C ARG A 10 6.29 4.48 9.43
N GLU A 11 6.45 3.35 8.75
CA GLU A 11 7.11 3.29 7.43
C GLU A 11 6.24 3.93 6.34
N ALA A 12 4.93 3.74 6.41
CA ALA A 12 3.98 4.25 5.42
C ALA A 12 3.68 5.76 5.55
N GLN A 13 3.74 6.31 6.77
CA GLN A 13 3.31 7.69 7.04
C GLN A 13 4.00 8.75 6.16
N PRO A 14 5.33 8.73 5.96
CA PRO A 14 5.98 9.72 5.11
C PRO A 14 5.47 9.69 3.66
N LEU A 15 5.12 8.51 3.15
CA LEU A 15 4.55 8.36 1.81
C LEU A 15 3.09 8.80 1.75
N ILE A 16 2.30 8.50 2.79
CA ILE A 16 0.91 8.95 2.91
C ILE A 16 0.86 10.48 2.86
N ASP A 17 1.71 11.14 3.66
CA ASP A 17 1.77 12.60 3.74
C ASP A 17 2.27 13.21 2.43
N ALA A 18 3.38 12.69 1.88
CA ALA A 18 4.00 13.23 0.67
C ALA A 18 3.13 13.06 -0.59
N LEU A 19 2.32 11.99 -0.64
CA LEU A 19 1.46 11.69 -1.79
C LEU A 19 0.02 12.18 -1.60
N GLY A 20 -0.31 12.77 -0.44
CA GLY A 20 -1.68 13.17 -0.11
C GLY A 20 -2.66 11.99 -0.17
N ALA A 21 -2.23 10.81 0.27
CA ALA A 21 -3.00 9.58 0.15
C ALA A 21 -4.22 9.61 1.08
N SER A 22 -5.38 9.18 0.59
CA SER A 22 -6.60 9.08 1.38
C SER A 22 -6.89 7.62 1.75
N ARG A 23 -7.39 7.40 2.96
CA ARG A 23 -7.74 6.05 3.43
C ARG A 23 -8.91 5.49 2.63
N VAL A 24 -8.81 4.22 2.25
CA VAL A 24 -9.91 3.46 1.64
C VAL A 24 -10.68 2.79 2.78
N ALA A 25 -11.98 3.07 2.87
CA ALA A 25 -12.86 2.43 3.86
C ALA A 25 -13.09 0.95 3.54
N ASP A 26 -13.43 0.17 4.57
CA ASP A 26 -13.90 -1.22 4.46
C ASP A 26 -12.92 -2.23 3.80
N ALA A 27 -11.64 -1.89 3.72
CA ALA A 27 -10.59 -2.85 3.35
C ALA A 27 -10.21 -3.74 4.55
N PRO A 28 -9.90 -5.04 4.33
CA PRO A 28 -9.45 -5.94 5.40
C PRO A 28 -8.04 -5.61 5.91
N VAL A 29 -7.33 -4.73 5.22
CA VAL A 29 -6.01 -4.21 5.56
C VAL A 29 -6.03 -2.69 5.53
N GLU A 30 -5.07 -2.06 6.23
CA GLU A 30 -4.92 -0.62 6.17
C GLU A 30 -4.45 -0.20 4.78
N LEU A 31 -5.37 0.42 4.03
CA LEU A 31 -5.22 0.75 2.62
C LEU A 31 -5.41 2.24 2.40
N PHE A 32 -4.50 2.85 1.66
CA PHE A 32 -4.57 4.24 1.25
C PHE A 32 -4.42 4.33 -0.26
N ARG A 33 -5.16 5.25 -0.89
CA ARG A 33 -5.11 5.53 -2.32
C ARG A 33 -4.51 6.91 -2.52
N PHE A 34 -3.54 7.01 -3.43
CA PHE A 34 -3.03 8.30 -3.88
C PHE A 34 -3.24 8.46 -5.39
N ALA A 35 -3.63 9.66 -5.79
CA ALA A 35 -3.57 10.06 -7.20
C ALA A 35 -2.17 10.63 -7.44
N ALA A 36 -1.42 10.05 -8.38
CA ALA A 36 -0.15 10.64 -8.73
C ALA A 36 -0.39 12.01 -9.40
N ALA A 37 0.35 13.04 -9.00
CA ALA A 37 0.27 14.35 -9.65
C ALA A 37 0.68 14.21 -11.13
N GLY A 38 -0.21 14.56 -12.06
CA GLY A 38 0.02 14.49 -13.52
C GLY A 38 -0.56 13.22 -14.19
N PRO A 39 -0.03 12.80 -15.35
CA PRO A 39 -0.56 11.67 -16.13
C PRO A 39 -0.21 10.28 -15.55
N ARG A 40 0.31 10.24 -14.32
CA ARG A 40 0.81 9.01 -13.70
C ARG A 40 -0.34 8.20 -13.10
N PRO A 41 -0.24 6.86 -13.11
CA PRO A 41 -1.31 6.01 -12.62
C PRO A 41 -1.57 6.21 -11.13
N VAL A 42 -2.84 6.12 -10.74
CA VAL A 42 -3.28 5.99 -9.34
C VAL A 42 -2.53 4.81 -8.69
N GLY A 43 -2.13 4.97 -7.44
CA GLY A 43 -1.42 3.94 -6.67
C GLY A 43 -2.03 3.70 -5.30
N LEU A 44 -1.58 2.62 -4.67
CA LEU A 44 -2.02 2.17 -3.36
C LEU A 44 -0.83 2.10 -2.39
N ILE A 45 -1.06 2.49 -1.15
CA ILE A 45 -0.17 2.23 -0.01
C ILE A 45 -0.91 1.23 0.88
N VAL A 46 -0.26 0.11 1.18
CA VAL A 46 -0.80 -0.98 1.98
C VAL A 46 0.07 -1.14 3.21
N VAL A 47 -0.53 -1.04 4.39
CA VAL A 47 0.12 -1.40 5.65
C VAL A 47 -0.29 -2.82 5.99
N SER A 48 0.61 -3.77 5.75
CA SER A 48 0.34 -5.20 5.91
C SER A 48 0.36 -5.67 7.36
N GLY A 49 1.12 -5.00 8.22
CA GLY A 49 1.49 -5.52 9.53
C GLY A 49 2.74 -6.40 9.48
N MET A 50 3.32 -6.70 10.63
CA MET A 50 4.54 -7.52 10.72
C MET A 50 4.25 -9.02 10.53
N GLY A 51 5.14 -9.70 9.82
CA GLY A 51 5.16 -11.16 9.67
C GLY A 51 4.68 -11.68 8.31
N LYS A 52 5.12 -12.89 7.96
CA LYS A 52 4.92 -13.48 6.62
C LYS A 52 3.45 -13.68 6.26
N ALA A 53 2.64 -14.14 7.21
CA ALA A 53 1.21 -14.39 6.97
C ALA A 53 0.45 -13.10 6.64
N ARG A 54 0.74 -12.03 7.39
CA ARG A 54 0.14 -10.71 7.20
C ARG A 54 0.56 -10.05 5.89
N ALA A 55 1.85 -10.15 5.54
CA ALA A 55 2.34 -9.69 4.25
C ALA A 55 1.68 -10.44 3.07
N ALA A 56 1.50 -11.75 3.19
CA ALA A 56 0.84 -12.56 2.17
C ALA A 56 -0.64 -12.16 2.00
N GLU A 57 -1.41 -12.11 3.09
CA GLU A 57 -2.83 -11.72 3.10
C GLU A 57 -3.05 -10.33 2.47
N ALA A 58 -2.22 -9.35 2.84
CA ALA A 58 -2.31 -8.00 2.29
C ALA A 58 -1.98 -7.94 0.79
N THR A 59 -0.99 -8.72 0.35
CA THR A 59 -0.55 -8.77 -1.05
C THR A 59 -1.60 -9.47 -1.93
N GLU A 60 -2.14 -10.60 -1.47
CA GLU A 60 -3.20 -11.35 -2.15
C GLU A 60 -4.45 -10.47 -2.33
N TYR A 61 -4.87 -9.79 -1.27
CA TYR A 61 -6.00 -8.86 -1.34
C TYR A 61 -5.82 -7.80 -2.44
N VAL A 62 -4.66 -7.14 -2.52
CA VAL A 62 -4.45 -6.08 -3.52
C VAL A 62 -4.27 -6.59 -4.95
N ILE A 63 -3.76 -7.82 -5.13
CA ILE A 63 -3.68 -8.45 -6.45
C ILE A 63 -5.11 -8.77 -6.93
N ASP A 64 -5.88 -9.45 -6.10
CA ASP A 64 -7.18 -10.01 -6.51
C ASP A 64 -8.29 -8.95 -6.60
N HIS A 65 -8.26 -7.94 -5.72
CA HIS A 65 -9.38 -7.00 -5.57
C HIS A 65 -9.07 -5.59 -6.10
N CYS A 66 -7.80 -5.24 -6.30
CA CYS A 66 -7.42 -3.85 -6.64
C CYS A 66 -6.82 -3.67 -8.03
N ALA A 67 -6.75 -4.72 -8.87
CA ALA A 67 -6.19 -4.68 -10.23
C ALA A 67 -4.78 -4.06 -10.29
N VAL A 68 -3.97 -4.37 -9.27
CA VAL A 68 -2.58 -3.94 -9.19
C VAL A 68 -1.75 -4.71 -10.22
N THR A 69 -0.90 -4.00 -10.95
CA THR A 69 0.00 -4.56 -11.98
C THR A 69 1.41 -4.77 -11.43
N ASP A 70 1.79 -3.99 -10.43
CA ASP A 70 3.13 -3.95 -9.87
C ASP A 70 3.04 -3.86 -8.36
N VAL A 71 3.74 -4.74 -7.64
CA VAL A 71 3.84 -4.73 -6.19
C VAL A 71 5.28 -4.44 -5.79
N LEU A 72 5.47 -3.41 -4.98
CA LEU A 72 6.77 -3.06 -4.39
C LEU A 72 6.69 -3.24 -2.88
N SER A 73 7.55 -4.10 -2.35
CA SER A 73 7.79 -4.19 -0.90
C SER A 73 8.76 -3.08 -0.51
N VAL A 74 8.35 -2.20 0.41
CA VAL A 74 9.15 -1.07 0.89
C VAL A 74 9.18 -1.10 2.40
N GLY A 75 10.36 -0.93 2.99
CA GLY A 75 10.51 -0.95 4.44
C GLY A 75 11.95 -0.77 4.89
N ILE A 76 12.14 -0.76 6.19
CA ILE A 76 13.44 -0.63 6.83
C ILE A 76 13.94 -2.03 7.19
N CYS A 77 15.22 -2.32 6.91
CA CYS A 77 15.89 -3.53 7.37
C CYS A 77 17.22 -3.19 8.06
N GLY A 78 17.61 -4.02 9.02
CA GLY A 78 18.93 -3.97 9.68
C GLY A 78 19.94 -4.90 9.03
#